data_AF-A0A7C6Y2W7-F1
#
_entry.id   AF-A0A7C6Y2W7-F1
#
_cell.length_a   1.000
_cell.length_b   1.000
_cell.length_c   1.000
_cell.angle_alpha   90.00
_cell.angle_beta   90.00
_cell.angle_gamma   90.00
#
_symmetry.space_group_name_H-M   'P 1'
#
loop_
_entity.id
_entity.type
_entity.pdbx_description
1 polymer ?
#
loop_
_entity_poly.entity_id
_entity_poly.type
_entity_poly.pdbx_seq_one_letter_code
_entity_poly.pdbx_strand_id
1 'polypeptide(L)'
;MKYAVVLGDGMADYPVKELGNKTPLQKAATPCLDSLCAKGVLGMVRTIPAGLPPGSDTANLSILGYDPRKYYSGRSPFEAASIGVKLKEGDIAFRCNLVTLSEAEPYGEKTMVDHSAGEITTVEAGQLIKCVDEVFGEGKIAFYRGTSYRHLMVWQGGPFPLQLTPPHDILGKKISPYLPQGEGRTLIEIMEKSVE
;
A
#
# COMPACT_ATOMS: atom_id res chain seq x y z
N MET A 1 -5.16 -34.83 5.49
CA MET A 1 -6.40 -34.04 5.36
C MET A 1 -6.06 -32.74 4.64
N LYS A 2 -6.94 -32.18 3.81
CA LYS A 2 -6.74 -30.91 3.10
C LYS A 2 -7.66 -29.85 3.73
N TYR A 3 -7.22 -28.59 3.76
CA TYR A 3 -7.97 -27.47 4.32
C TYR A 3 -8.23 -26.41 3.25
N ALA A 4 -9.37 -25.74 3.32
CA ALA A 4 -9.71 -24.58 2.51
C ALA A 4 -10.17 -23.45 3.43
N VAL A 5 -9.58 -22.26 3.27
CA VAL A 5 -9.98 -21.05 3.99
C VAL A 5 -10.59 -20.11 2.96
N VAL A 6 -11.85 -19.72 3.17
CA VAL A 6 -12.61 -18.83 2.27
C VAL A 6 -12.90 -17.54 3.01
N LEU A 7 -12.39 -16.42 2.49
CA LEU A 7 -12.58 -15.09 3.05
C LEU A 7 -13.53 -14.30 2.14
N GLY A 8 -14.65 -13.84 2.68
CA GLY A 8 -15.48 -12.84 2.03
C GLY A 8 -14.93 -11.45 2.29
N ASP A 9 -14.21 -10.88 1.33
CA ASP A 9 -13.69 -9.51 1.45
C ASP A 9 -14.83 -8.50 1.56
N GLY A 10 -14.76 -7.62 2.56
CA GLY A 10 -15.81 -6.65 2.86
C GLY A 10 -17.20 -7.25 3.18
N MET A 11 -17.29 -8.54 3.53
CA MET A 11 -18.57 -9.24 3.67
C MET A 11 -19.35 -8.85 4.94
N ALA A 12 -18.65 -8.37 5.97
CA ALA A 12 -19.28 -7.87 7.18
C ALA A 12 -19.84 -6.46 6.93
N ASP A 13 -21.06 -6.19 7.40
CA ASP A 13 -21.74 -4.92 7.20
C ASP A 13 -22.70 -4.63 8.36
N TYR A 14 -23.21 -3.42 8.38
CA TYR A 14 -24.25 -2.96 9.29
C TYR A 14 -25.66 -3.25 8.74
N PRO A 15 -26.68 -3.29 9.61
CA PRO A 15 -28.06 -3.30 9.17
C PRO A 15 -28.41 -2.07 8.34
N VAL A 16 -29.06 -2.28 7.20
CA VAL A 16 -29.45 -1.24 6.24
C VAL A 16 -30.98 -1.12 6.19
N LYS A 17 -31.51 0.11 6.26
CA LYS A 17 -32.97 0.36 6.37
C LYS A 17 -33.73 -0.13 5.15
N GLU A 18 -33.17 0.09 3.96
CA GLU A 18 -33.68 -0.32 2.65
C GLU A 18 -33.77 -1.85 2.52
N LEU A 19 -32.99 -2.60 3.31
CA LEU A 19 -33.02 -4.05 3.36
C LEU A 19 -33.95 -4.60 4.45
N GLY A 20 -34.77 -3.72 5.06
CA GLY A 20 -35.63 -4.05 6.18
C GLY A 20 -34.86 -4.20 7.50
N ASN A 21 -33.87 -3.34 7.73
CA ASN A 21 -32.94 -3.38 8.88
C ASN A 21 -32.17 -4.71 8.97
N LYS A 22 -31.74 -5.25 7.82
CA LYS A 22 -30.87 -6.43 7.71
C LYS A 22 -29.53 -6.03 7.10
N THR A 23 -28.48 -6.80 7.37
CA THR A 23 -27.22 -6.66 6.60
C THR A 23 -27.41 -7.20 5.18
N PRO A 24 -26.58 -6.81 4.20
CA PRO A 24 -26.60 -7.40 2.86
C PRO A 24 -26.48 -8.93 2.90
N LEU A 25 -25.60 -9.46 3.75
CA LEU A 25 -25.44 -10.90 3.93
C LEU A 25 -26.72 -11.59 4.45
N GLN A 26 -27.42 -10.98 5.40
CA GLN A 26 -28.69 -11.51 5.92
C GLN A 26 -29.85 -11.42 4.91
N LYS A 27 -29.77 -10.48 3.96
CA LYS A 27 -30.79 -10.28 2.93
C LYS A 27 -30.57 -11.18 1.71
N ALA A 28 -29.32 -11.49 1.40
CA ALA A 28 -28.94 -12.32 0.26
C ALA A 28 -29.46 -13.77 0.40
N ALA A 29 -29.78 -14.40 -0.73
CA ALA A 29 -30.10 -15.82 -0.75
C ALA A 29 -28.78 -16.63 -0.83
N THR A 30 -28.36 -17.20 0.30
CA THR A 30 -27.07 -17.90 0.42
C THR A 30 -27.20 -19.39 0.80
N PRO A 31 -27.99 -20.19 0.05
CA PRO A 31 -28.35 -21.56 0.48
C PRO A 31 -27.14 -22.48 0.69
N CYS A 32 -26.06 -22.28 -0.07
CA CYS A 32 -24.82 -23.04 0.12
C CYS A 32 -24.11 -22.67 1.43
N LEU A 33 -23.99 -21.38 1.72
CA LEU A 33 -23.38 -20.91 2.97
C LEU A 33 -24.24 -21.33 4.17
N ASP A 34 -25.56 -21.19 4.06
CA ASP A 34 -26.51 -21.59 5.11
C ASP A 34 -26.41 -23.09 5.43
N SER A 35 -26.28 -23.92 4.40
CA SER A 35 -26.08 -25.38 4.54
C SER A 35 -24.74 -25.72 5.19
N LEU A 36 -23.68 -24.98 4.90
CA LEU A 36 -22.37 -25.14 5.55
C LEU A 36 -22.43 -24.72 7.02
N CYS A 37 -23.05 -23.57 7.31
CA CYS A 37 -23.24 -23.05 8.66
C CYS A 37 -24.04 -24.03 9.54
N ALA A 38 -25.09 -24.66 9.00
CA ALA A 38 -25.91 -25.63 9.73
C ALA A 38 -25.18 -26.94 10.07
N LYS A 39 -24.08 -27.26 9.37
CA LYS A 39 -23.28 -28.48 9.57
C LYS A 39 -21.94 -28.21 10.26
N GLY A 40 -21.66 -26.95 10.59
CA GLY A 40 -20.38 -26.50 11.11
C GLY A 40 -20.49 -25.90 12.50
N VAL A 41 -19.41 -25.23 12.91
CA VAL A 41 -19.37 -24.42 14.13
C VAL A 41 -19.29 -22.96 13.72
N LEU A 42 -20.16 -22.14 14.31
CA LEU A 42 -20.21 -20.71 14.08
C LEU A 42 -19.51 -19.96 15.21
N GLY A 43 -18.91 -18.83 14.87
CA GLY A 43 -18.25 -17.95 15.81
C GLY A 43 -17.94 -16.60 15.19
N MET A 44 -17.59 -15.64 16.03
CA MET A 44 -17.06 -14.35 15.59
C MET A 44 -15.53 -14.39 15.65
N VAL A 45 -14.89 -13.85 14.62
CA VAL A 45 -13.43 -13.73 14.55
C VAL A 45 -13.04 -12.25 14.51
N ARG A 46 -12.06 -11.87 15.32
CA ARG A 46 -11.41 -10.56 15.23
C ARG A 46 -10.10 -10.74 14.46
N THR A 47 -10.08 -10.29 13.21
CA THR A 47 -8.93 -10.43 12.30
C THR A 47 -7.93 -9.28 12.43
N ILE A 48 -8.36 -8.15 13.00
CA ILE A 48 -7.51 -6.99 13.26
C ILE A 48 -7.28 -6.87 14.77
N PRO A 49 -6.05 -7.08 15.26
CA PRO A 49 -5.71 -6.83 16.66
C PRO A 49 -5.94 -5.36 17.04
N ALA A 50 -6.31 -5.12 18.29
CA ALA A 50 -6.50 -3.75 18.79
C ALA A 50 -5.20 -2.93 18.66
N GLY A 51 -5.35 -1.68 18.22
CA GLY A 51 -4.25 -0.74 18.01
C GLY A 51 -3.59 -0.83 16.62
N LEU A 52 -3.99 -1.77 15.76
CA LEU A 52 -3.49 -1.86 14.39
C LEU A 52 -4.49 -1.28 13.37
N PRO A 53 -4.00 -0.75 12.23
CA PRO A 53 -4.86 -0.26 11.16
C PRO A 53 -5.75 -1.37 10.59
N PRO A 54 -7.03 -1.11 10.30
CA PRO A 54 -7.96 -2.10 9.77
C PRO A 54 -7.78 -2.30 8.24
N GLY A 55 -6.61 -2.79 7.83
CA GLY A 55 -6.28 -3.08 6.43
C GLY A 55 -6.35 -4.57 6.08
N SER A 56 -6.61 -4.86 4.80
CA SER A 56 -6.62 -6.24 4.27
C SER A 56 -5.28 -6.95 4.48
N ASP A 57 -4.17 -6.20 4.49
CA ASP A 57 -2.83 -6.71 4.80
C ASP A 57 -2.75 -7.32 6.21
N THR A 58 -3.17 -6.55 7.23
CA THR A 58 -3.19 -6.97 8.63
C THR A 58 -4.17 -8.12 8.84
N ALA A 59 -5.36 -8.05 8.22
CA ALA A 59 -6.37 -9.10 8.32
C ALA A 59 -5.86 -10.44 7.76
N ASN A 60 -5.24 -10.42 6.57
CA ASN A 60 -4.74 -11.64 5.93
C ASN A 60 -3.57 -12.24 6.70
N LEU A 61 -2.67 -11.43 7.29
CA LEU A 61 -1.64 -11.95 8.20
C LEU A 61 -2.24 -12.76 9.35
N SER A 62 -3.24 -12.19 10.05
CA SER A 62 -3.92 -12.87 11.15
C SER A 62 -4.58 -14.18 10.72
N ILE A 63 -5.26 -14.17 9.56
CA ILE A 63 -5.99 -15.33 9.05
C ILE A 63 -5.04 -16.46 8.63
N LEU A 64 -3.86 -16.11 8.13
CA LEU A 64 -2.78 -17.06 7.83
C LEU A 64 -2.04 -17.55 9.09
N GLY A 65 -2.39 -17.05 10.28
CA GLY A 65 -1.84 -17.49 11.56
C GLY A 65 -0.61 -16.72 12.04
N TYR A 66 -0.23 -15.62 11.38
CA TYR A 66 0.85 -14.74 11.83
C TYR A 66 0.32 -13.74 12.85
N ASP A 67 1.11 -13.42 13.89
CA ASP A 67 0.81 -12.30 14.77
C ASP A 67 1.19 -10.98 14.09
N PRO A 68 0.24 -10.13 13.67
CA PRO A 68 0.57 -8.89 12.98
C PRO A 68 1.35 -7.93 13.87
N ARG A 69 1.27 -8.02 15.20
CA ARG A 69 2.08 -7.15 16.08
C ARG A 69 3.57 -7.41 15.97
N LYS A 70 3.94 -8.64 15.56
CA LYS A 70 5.33 -9.05 15.39
C LYS A 70 5.79 -8.93 13.93
N TYR A 71 4.92 -9.24 12.98
CA TYR A 71 5.32 -9.43 11.58
C TYR A 71 4.83 -8.32 10.63
N TYR A 72 3.92 -7.45 11.06
CA TYR A 72 3.46 -6.34 10.22
C TYR A 72 4.44 -5.18 10.27
N SER A 73 5.08 -4.90 9.14
CA SER A 73 6.00 -3.76 8.94
C SER A 73 5.46 -2.75 7.92
N GLY A 74 4.15 -2.78 7.64
CA GLY A 74 3.49 -1.93 6.66
C GLY A 74 3.13 -2.67 5.36
N ARG A 75 2.60 -1.93 4.39
CA ARG A 75 2.00 -2.49 3.16
C ARG A 75 3.03 -2.79 2.07
N SER A 76 4.08 -1.99 1.95
CA SER A 76 5.06 -2.08 0.86
C SER A 76 5.79 -3.41 0.75
N PRO A 77 6.10 -4.15 1.84
CA PRO A 77 6.63 -5.51 1.74
C PRO A 77 5.73 -6.49 0.98
N PHE A 78 4.40 -6.36 1.11
CA PHE A 78 3.46 -7.18 0.34
C PHE A 78 3.44 -6.79 -1.14
N GLU A 79 3.58 -5.50 -1.44
CA GLU A 79 3.69 -5.02 -2.82
C GLU A 79 4.97 -5.56 -3.48
N ALA A 80 6.09 -5.58 -2.76
CA ALA A 80 7.33 -6.20 -3.23
C ALA A 80 7.14 -7.68 -3.58
N ALA A 81 6.51 -8.45 -2.68
CA ALA A 81 6.21 -9.86 -2.93
C ALA A 81 5.30 -10.05 -4.15
N SER A 82 4.32 -9.15 -4.36
CA SER A 82 3.37 -9.25 -5.49
C SER A 82 4.01 -9.12 -6.87
N ILE A 83 5.14 -8.41 -6.97
CA ILE A 83 5.91 -8.25 -8.22
C ILE A 83 7.17 -9.15 -8.26
N GLY A 84 7.30 -10.08 -7.31
CA GLY A 84 8.40 -11.06 -7.27
C GLY A 84 9.72 -10.54 -6.69
N VAL A 85 9.72 -9.37 -6.05
CA VAL A 85 10.91 -8.81 -5.39
C VAL A 85 11.06 -9.44 -4.00
N LYS A 86 12.22 -10.08 -3.78
CA LYS A 86 12.55 -10.71 -2.49
C LYS A 86 13.28 -9.73 -1.60
N LEU A 87 12.68 -9.40 -0.46
CA LEU A 87 13.29 -8.57 0.57
C LEU A 87 14.17 -9.41 1.50
N LYS A 88 15.30 -8.84 1.91
CA LYS A 88 16.18 -9.37 2.95
C LYS A 88 15.81 -8.75 4.31
N GLU A 89 16.31 -9.37 5.37
CA GLU A 89 16.22 -8.77 6.71
C GLU A 89 16.93 -7.41 6.73
N GLY A 90 16.22 -6.39 7.25
CA GLY A 90 16.70 -5.01 7.27
C GLY A 90 16.44 -4.20 5.98
N ASP A 91 15.86 -4.79 4.94
CA ASP A 91 15.40 -4.03 3.77
C ASP A 91 14.13 -3.25 4.11
N ILE A 92 14.10 -1.97 3.73
CA ILE A 92 12.92 -1.14 3.81
C ILE A 92 12.31 -0.99 2.41
N ALA A 93 11.07 -1.42 2.27
CA ALA A 93 10.31 -1.28 1.04
C ALA A 93 9.44 -0.02 1.10
N PHE A 94 9.49 0.77 0.03
CA PHE A 94 8.70 1.98 -0.14
C PHE A 94 7.82 1.84 -1.37
N ARG A 95 6.56 2.24 -1.24
CA ARG A 95 5.73 2.53 -2.40
C ARG A 95 6.06 3.95 -2.87
N CYS A 96 6.51 4.08 -4.11
CA CYS A 96 6.76 5.37 -4.75
C CYS A 96 5.75 5.60 -5.88
N ASN A 97 5.37 6.86 -6.07
CA ASN A 97 4.46 7.26 -7.13
C ASN A 97 5.19 8.15 -8.14
N LEU A 98 4.93 7.97 -9.43
CA LEU A 98 5.12 9.04 -10.41
C LEU A 98 3.98 10.05 -10.25
N VAL A 99 4.32 11.33 -10.21
CA VAL A 99 3.37 12.42 -9.96
C VAL A 99 3.66 13.60 -10.89
N THR A 100 2.65 14.44 -11.10
CA THR A 100 2.80 15.73 -11.77
C THR A 100 2.90 16.84 -10.74
N LEU A 101 4.00 17.59 -10.80
CA LEU A 101 4.21 18.79 -9.99
C LEU A 101 4.12 20.04 -10.86
N SER A 102 3.78 21.18 -10.25
CA SER A 102 3.84 22.48 -10.95
C SER A 102 5.29 22.90 -11.26
N GLU A 103 5.47 23.82 -12.20
CA GLU A 103 6.79 24.37 -12.57
C GLU A 103 7.36 25.42 -11.59
N ALA A 104 6.73 25.64 -10.43
CA ALA A 104 7.23 26.58 -9.43
C ALA A 104 8.63 26.19 -8.92
N GLU A 105 9.44 27.20 -8.58
CA GLU A 105 10.78 27.03 -8.00
C GLU A 105 10.92 27.86 -6.72
N PRO A 106 11.71 27.41 -5.73
CA PRO A 106 12.47 26.14 -5.68
C PRO A 106 11.59 24.90 -5.52
N TYR A 107 12.14 23.68 -5.67
CA TYR A 107 11.41 22.40 -5.60
C TYR A 107 10.31 22.32 -4.53
N GLY A 108 10.60 22.74 -3.29
CA GLY A 108 9.62 22.72 -2.19
C GLY A 108 8.36 23.57 -2.40
N GLU A 109 8.42 24.60 -3.26
CA GLU A 109 7.29 25.46 -3.61
C GLU A 109 6.38 24.87 -4.68
N LYS A 110 6.77 23.74 -5.28
CA LYS A 110 5.93 23.01 -6.23
C LYS A 110 4.64 22.55 -5.56
N THR A 111 3.57 22.56 -6.35
CA THR A 111 2.23 22.08 -5.98
C THR A 111 2.01 20.69 -6.57
N MET A 112 1.40 19.79 -5.80
CA MET A 112 0.95 18.48 -6.30
C MET A 112 -0.23 18.68 -7.25
N VAL A 113 0.04 18.68 -8.56
CA VAL A 113 -0.97 18.88 -9.60
C VAL A 113 -1.75 17.59 -9.82
N ASP A 114 -1.03 16.46 -9.90
CA ASP A 114 -1.66 15.15 -10.03
C ASP A 114 -0.82 14.03 -9.39
N HIS A 115 -1.47 13.22 -8.58
CA HIS A 115 -0.88 12.10 -7.86
C HIS A 115 -0.68 10.82 -8.69
N SER A 116 -1.22 10.78 -9.91
CA SER A 116 -1.14 9.63 -10.83
C SER A 116 -0.45 9.92 -12.16
N ALA A 117 0.14 11.11 -12.31
CA ALA A 117 0.80 11.55 -13.54
C ALA A 117 -0.08 11.39 -14.79
N GLY A 118 -1.37 11.74 -14.70
CA GLY A 118 -2.34 11.62 -15.77
C GLY A 118 -2.79 10.19 -16.04
N GLU A 119 -2.78 9.32 -15.02
CA GLU A 119 -2.95 7.86 -15.19
C GLU A 119 -1.96 7.28 -16.20
N ILE A 120 -0.68 7.68 -16.08
CA ILE A 120 0.42 7.24 -16.94
C ILE A 120 0.38 5.73 -17.17
N THR A 121 0.65 5.32 -18.41
CA THR A 121 0.63 3.89 -18.74
C THR A 121 1.80 3.16 -18.09
N THR A 122 1.62 1.88 -17.76
CA THR A 122 2.70 1.04 -17.20
C THR A 122 3.92 0.92 -18.13
N VAL A 123 3.73 1.13 -19.43
CA VAL A 123 4.82 1.09 -20.43
C VAL A 123 5.70 2.33 -20.29
N GLU A 124 5.11 3.52 -20.34
CA GLU A 124 5.81 4.81 -20.22
C GLU A 124 6.44 4.95 -18.83
N ALA A 125 5.67 4.67 -17.78
CA ALA A 125 6.15 4.67 -16.41
C ALA A 125 7.34 3.72 -16.21
N GLY A 126 7.34 2.57 -16.91
CA GLY A 126 8.45 1.62 -16.89
C GLY A 126 9.75 2.19 -17.45
N GLN A 127 9.68 3.05 -18.47
CA GLN A 127 10.86 3.73 -19.03
C GLN A 127 11.40 4.74 -18.02
N LEU A 128 10.53 5.54 -17.41
CA LEU A 128 10.92 6.54 -16.41
C LEU A 128 11.56 5.89 -15.17
N ILE A 129 10.94 4.84 -14.64
CA ILE A 129 11.48 4.13 -13.47
C ILE A 129 12.82 3.45 -13.78
N LYS A 130 13.01 2.98 -15.01
CA LYS A 130 14.32 2.46 -15.44
C LYS A 130 15.39 3.56 -15.41
N CYS A 131 15.09 4.75 -15.91
CA CYS A 131 16.02 5.88 -15.85
C CYS A 131 16.32 6.28 -14.40
N VAL A 132 15.31 6.32 -13.53
CA VAL A 132 15.49 6.58 -12.09
C VAL A 132 16.39 5.52 -11.47
N ASP A 133 16.20 4.23 -11.77
CA ASP A 133 17.06 3.15 -11.27
C ASP A 133 18.49 3.24 -11.80
N GLU A 134 18.69 3.61 -13.06
CA GLU A 134 20.02 3.79 -13.65
C GLU A 134 20.82 4.92 -12.97
N VAL A 135 20.14 5.93 -12.42
CA VAL A 135 20.79 7.08 -11.74
C VAL A 135 20.91 6.87 -10.22
N PHE A 136 19.89 6.29 -9.59
CA PHE A 136 19.79 6.21 -8.12
C PHE A 136 19.85 4.78 -7.57
N GLY A 137 19.72 3.76 -8.43
CA GLY A 137 19.70 2.33 -8.08
C GLY A 137 21.08 1.73 -7.80
N GLU A 138 22.05 2.55 -7.39
CA GLU A 138 23.39 2.09 -7.05
C GLU A 138 23.53 1.75 -5.55
N GLY A 139 24.27 0.69 -5.25
CA GLY A 139 24.61 0.29 -3.89
C GLY A 139 23.45 -0.33 -3.11
N LYS A 140 22.80 0.47 -2.26
CA LYS A 140 21.78 -0.01 -1.29
C LYS A 140 20.34 0.27 -1.71
N ILE A 141 20.13 0.99 -2.81
CA ILE A 141 18.80 1.37 -3.29
C ILE A 141 18.55 0.69 -4.63
N ALA A 142 17.32 0.25 -4.86
CA ALA A 142 16.87 -0.28 -6.15
C ALA A 142 15.40 0.10 -6.39
N PHE A 143 15.07 0.41 -7.64
CA PHE A 143 13.71 0.74 -8.08
C PHE A 143 13.15 -0.36 -8.98
N TYR A 144 11.88 -0.68 -8.78
CA TYR A 144 11.18 -1.72 -9.52
C TYR A 144 9.88 -1.18 -10.09
N ARG A 145 9.69 -1.44 -11.38
CA ARG A 145 8.47 -1.08 -12.08
C ARG A 145 7.28 -1.86 -11.52
N GLY A 146 6.37 -1.15 -10.85
CA GLY A 146 5.01 -1.61 -10.57
C GLY A 146 4.01 -1.35 -11.71
N THR A 147 2.81 -0.86 -11.37
CA THR A 147 1.68 -0.71 -12.30
C THR A 147 1.24 0.76 -12.38
N SER A 148 1.04 1.25 -13.60
CA SER A 148 0.72 2.65 -13.88
C SER A 148 1.71 3.56 -13.11
N TYR A 149 1.23 4.48 -12.29
CA TYR A 149 2.05 5.40 -11.50
C TYR A 149 2.64 4.81 -10.21
N ARG A 150 2.29 3.57 -9.82
CA ARG A 150 2.68 3.00 -8.52
C ARG A 150 3.84 2.03 -8.69
N HIS A 151 4.95 2.31 -8.02
CA HIS A 151 6.19 1.55 -8.14
C HIS A 151 6.77 1.24 -6.76
N LEU A 152 7.84 0.46 -6.77
CA LEU A 152 8.52 0.01 -5.57
C LEU A 152 9.95 0.55 -5.56
N MET A 153 10.38 1.05 -4.42
CA MET A 153 11.78 1.27 -4.11
C MET A 153 12.16 0.41 -2.91
N VAL A 154 13.29 -0.29 -3.00
CA VAL A 154 13.86 -1.05 -1.88
C VAL A 154 15.13 -0.37 -1.44
N TRP A 155 15.28 -0.14 -0.14
CA TRP A 155 16.47 0.42 0.47
C TRP A 155 17.02 -0.53 1.54
N GLN A 156 18.14 -1.16 1.24
CA GLN A 156 18.86 -2.04 2.16
C GLN A 156 19.41 -1.26 3.36
N GLY A 157 18.92 -1.55 4.56
CA GLY A 157 19.32 -0.86 5.79
C GLY A 157 18.91 0.62 5.81
N GLY A 158 17.82 0.97 5.12
CA GLY A 158 17.25 2.31 5.16
C GLY A 158 16.67 2.67 6.53
N PRO A 159 16.43 3.96 6.80
CA PRO A 159 15.90 4.42 8.07
C PRO A 159 14.43 4.00 8.26
N PHE A 160 14.06 3.62 9.49
CA PHE A 160 12.70 3.28 9.89
C PHE A 160 12.49 3.53 11.40
N PRO A 161 11.35 4.08 11.83
CA PRO A 161 10.21 4.51 11.02
C PRO A 161 10.44 5.87 10.34
N LEU A 162 9.85 6.05 9.16
CA LEU A 162 9.76 7.35 8.48
C LEU A 162 8.30 7.80 8.40
N GLN A 163 8.08 9.09 8.62
CA GLN A 163 6.78 9.71 8.36
C GLN A 163 6.76 10.23 6.92
N LEU A 164 5.91 9.64 6.10
CA LEU A 164 5.75 9.97 4.68
C LEU A 164 4.29 10.32 4.40
N THR A 165 4.07 11.24 3.46
CA THR A 165 2.73 11.68 3.06
C THR A 165 2.34 11.06 1.72
N PRO A 166 1.19 10.36 1.62
CA PRO A 166 0.67 9.88 0.34
C PRO A 166 0.35 11.05 -0.61
N PRO A 167 0.79 11.02 -1.88
CA PRO A 167 0.54 12.12 -2.82
C PRO A 167 -0.93 12.49 -3.05
N HIS A 168 -1.84 11.51 -2.94
CA HIS A 168 -3.28 11.75 -3.11
C HIS A 168 -3.91 12.58 -1.99
N ASP A 169 -3.28 12.67 -0.82
CA ASP A 169 -3.77 13.46 0.31
C ASP A 169 -3.44 14.96 0.18
N ILE A 170 -2.58 15.32 -0.79
CA ILE A 170 -2.02 16.66 -0.95
C ILE A 170 -2.28 17.30 -2.32
N LEU A 171 -3.23 16.78 -3.10
CA LEU A 171 -3.68 17.39 -4.36
C LEU A 171 -4.00 18.88 -4.19
N GLY A 172 -3.43 19.71 -5.06
CA GLY A 172 -3.58 21.17 -5.05
C GLY A 172 -2.82 21.89 -3.94
N LYS A 173 -2.03 21.20 -3.13
CA LYS A 173 -1.22 21.80 -2.05
C LYS A 173 0.26 21.87 -2.42
N LYS A 174 0.96 22.84 -1.84
CA LYS A 174 2.44 22.91 -1.89
C LYS A 174 3.05 21.71 -1.19
N ILE A 175 4.14 21.16 -1.74
CA ILE A 175 4.75 19.93 -1.24
C ILE A 175 5.63 20.15 0.00
N SER A 176 6.22 21.35 0.18
CA SER A 176 7.16 21.65 1.27
C SER A 176 6.74 21.15 2.67
N PRO A 177 5.49 21.37 3.14
CA PRO A 177 5.05 20.88 4.46
C PRO A 177 4.94 19.35 4.58
N TYR A 178 4.97 18.64 3.46
CA TYR A 178 4.68 17.21 3.36
C TYR A 178 5.90 16.38 2.95
N LEU A 179 7.04 17.03 2.66
CA LEU A 179 8.29 16.35 2.38
C LEU A 179 8.76 15.54 3.59
N PRO A 180 9.48 14.41 3.36
CA PRO A 180 10.01 13.58 4.43
C PRO A 180 10.80 14.41 5.46
N GLN A 181 10.58 14.15 6.75
CA GLN A 181 11.28 14.83 7.83
C GLN A 181 12.34 13.91 8.48
N GLY A 182 13.32 14.48 9.18
CA GLY A 182 14.33 13.71 9.93
C GLY A 182 15.29 12.93 9.03
N GLU A 183 15.40 11.62 9.23
CA GLU A 183 16.33 10.74 8.49
C GLU A 183 15.95 10.54 7.00
N GLY A 184 14.86 11.16 6.53
CA GLY A 184 14.38 11.11 5.15
C GLY A 184 15.17 11.96 4.13
N ARG A 185 16.33 12.52 4.50
CA ARG A 185 17.08 13.44 3.62
C ARG A 185 17.46 12.83 2.27
N THR A 186 17.93 11.59 2.24
CA THR A 186 18.26 10.90 0.98
C THR A 186 17.04 10.76 0.07
N LEU A 187 15.83 10.61 0.64
CA LEU A 187 14.60 10.58 -0.15
C LEU A 187 14.31 11.93 -0.80
N ILE A 188 14.53 13.03 -0.06
CA ILE A 188 14.39 14.39 -0.61
C ILE A 188 15.37 14.60 -1.76
N GLU A 189 16.64 14.21 -1.59
CA GLU A 189 17.66 14.36 -2.63
C GLU A 189 17.31 13.57 -3.91
N ILE A 190 16.75 12.36 -3.77
CA ILE A 190 16.24 11.58 -4.91
C ILE A 190 15.03 12.29 -5.54
N MET A 191 14.07 12.76 -4.73
CA MET A 191 12.87 13.45 -5.20
C MET A 191 13.21 14.74 -5.97
N GLU A 192 14.14 15.54 -5.46
CA GLU A 192 14.61 16.78 -6.10
C GLU A 192 15.35 16.50 -7.42
N LYS A 193 16.27 15.53 -7.44
CA LYS A 193 17.02 15.20 -8.66
C LYS A 193 16.20 14.45 -9.71
N SER A 194 15.09 13.81 -9.32
CA SER A 194 14.24 13.06 -10.25
C SER A 194 13.45 13.95 -11.23
N VAL A 195 13.44 15.28 -11.02
CA VAL A 195 12.80 16.24 -11.93
C VAL A 195 13.79 16.93 -12.88
N GLU A 196 15.08 16.62 -12.78
CA GLU A 196 16.14 17.08 -13.70
C GLU A 196 16.30 16.14 -14.91
#